data_AF-A0A1B0FDQ4-F1
#
_entry.id   AF-A0A1B0FDQ4-F1
#
_cell.length_a   1.000
_cell.length_b   1.000
_cell.length_c   1.000
_cell.angle_alpha   90.00
_cell.angle_beta   90.00
_cell.angle_gamma   90.00
#
_symmetry.space_group_name_H-M   'P 1'
#
loop_
_entity.id
_entity.type
_entity.pdbx_description
1 polymer ?
#
loop_
_entity_poly.entity_id
_entity_poly.type
_entity_poly.pdbx_seq_one_letter_code
_entity_poly.pdbx_strand_id
1 'polypeptide(L)'
;MIVERNFAGVIIFSFSKKDCEVYAMQMAKLNSNTADEKKLVDEVFNNALDVLSKEGRQLPQVENGLPLLRRGIAIHHGELLPILKEIIEILFGEGLLKGFFATETFAVDLNMPARAVLFTGPREYIQIAFRAGRQGLDDKGIVILMIDGKVSPAVGRDIVQGKADPINLAFHLTYNQPPSS
;
A
#
# COMPACT_ATOMS: atom_id res chain seq x y z
N MET A 1 7.60 14.70 -8.70
CA MET A 1 6.16 15.03 -8.58
C MET A 1 5.59 14.81 -7.17
N ILE A 2 5.55 13.59 -6.61
CA ILE A 2 4.95 13.33 -5.27
C ILE A 2 5.70 14.08 -4.15
N VAL A 3 7.02 13.93 -4.11
CA VAL A 3 7.90 14.60 -3.14
C VAL A 3 7.90 16.12 -3.34
N GLU A 4 8.03 16.57 -4.59
CA GLU A 4 8.10 18.01 -4.94
C GLU A 4 6.82 18.79 -4.65
N ARG A 5 5.65 18.14 -4.72
CA ARG A 5 4.35 18.76 -4.40
C ARG A 5 3.94 18.55 -2.94
N ASN A 6 4.81 17.99 -2.11
CA ASN A 6 4.57 17.65 -0.71
C ASN A 6 3.27 16.85 -0.52
N PHE A 7 3.03 15.87 -1.40
CA PHE A 7 1.98 14.89 -1.20
C PHE A 7 2.49 13.86 -0.18
N ALA A 8 2.31 14.16 1.11
CA ALA A 8 2.39 13.14 2.16
C ALA A 8 1.11 12.29 2.14
N GLY A 9 1.27 10.98 2.34
CA GLY A 9 0.15 10.05 2.38
C GLY A 9 -0.27 9.57 0.99
N VAL A 10 0.65 9.04 0.20
CA VAL A 10 0.36 8.43 -1.11
C VAL A 10 0.36 6.90 -1.04
N ILE A 11 -0.66 6.27 -1.59
CA ILE A 11 -0.69 4.81 -1.74
C ILE A 11 -0.43 4.47 -3.21
N ILE A 12 0.51 3.57 -3.46
CA ILE A 12 0.83 3.07 -4.79
C ILE A 12 0.36 1.63 -4.90
N PHE A 13 -0.71 1.38 -5.65
CA PHE A 13 -1.23 0.05 -5.89
C PHE A 13 -0.51 -0.63 -7.05
N SER A 14 0.00 -1.83 -6.78
CA SER A 14 0.59 -2.73 -7.78
C SER A 14 0.01 -4.14 -7.65
N PHE A 15 -0.06 -4.86 -8.76
CA PHE A 15 -0.79 -6.14 -8.83
C PHE A 15 0.00 -7.35 -8.33
N SER A 16 1.30 -7.19 -8.06
CA SER A 16 2.12 -8.27 -7.50
C SER A 16 3.03 -7.77 -6.37
N LYS A 17 3.32 -8.67 -5.43
CA LYS A 17 4.33 -8.46 -4.37
C LYS A 17 5.68 -8.09 -4.97
N LYS A 18 6.09 -8.80 -6.03
CA LYS A 18 7.36 -8.56 -6.72
C LYS A 18 7.45 -7.13 -7.24
N ASP A 19 6.38 -6.61 -7.85
CA ASP A 19 6.37 -5.24 -8.36
C ASP A 19 6.43 -4.22 -7.22
N CYS A 20 5.69 -4.47 -6.13
CA CYS A 20 5.76 -3.63 -4.93
C CYS A 20 7.19 -3.52 -4.39
N GLU A 21 7.89 -4.65 -4.27
CA GLU A 21 9.29 -4.71 -3.83
C GLU A 21 10.22 -3.96 -4.80
N VAL A 22 10.10 -4.23 -6.10
CA VAL A 22 10.94 -3.59 -7.13
C VAL A 22 10.76 -2.07 -7.11
N TYR A 23 9.53 -1.58 -7.10
CA TYR A 23 9.26 -0.14 -7.11
C TYR A 23 9.64 0.52 -5.77
N ALA A 24 9.40 -0.14 -4.64
CA ALA A 24 9.85 0.36 -3.34
C ALA A 24 11.38 0.51 -3.29
N MET A 25 12.12 -0.46 -3.82
CA MET A 25 13.59 -0.39 -3.88
C MET A 25 14.11 0.69 -4.82
N GLN A 26 13.40 0.97 -5.93
CA GLN A 26 13.72 2.12 -6.79
C GLN A 26 13.51 3.45 -6.06
N MET A 27 12.43 3.56 -5.28
CA MET A 27 12.11 4.74 -4.48
C MET A 27 12.97 4.86 -3.23
N ALA A 28 13.55 3.77 -2.73
CA ALA A 28 14.41 3.77 -1.55
C ALA A 28 15.63 4.70 -1.70
N LYS A 29 16.01 5.10 -2.92
CA LYS A 29 17.06 6.12 -3.13
C LYS A 29 16.66 7.50 -2.59
N LEU A 30 15.37 7.78 -2.48
CA LEU A 30 14.83 9.02 -1.92
C LEU A 30 14.76 8.89 -0.39
N ASN A 31 15.40 9.83 0.30
CA ASN A 31 15.28 9.93 1.75
C ASN A 31 14.27 11.03 2.10
N SER A 32 13.04 10.65 2.42
CA SER A 32 11.95 11.61 2.60
C SER A 32 11.73 12.03 4.05
N ASN A 33 12.33 11.31 5.01
CA ASN A 33 12.24 11.62 6.42
C ASN A 33 13.48 12.36 6.94
N THR A 34 13.23 13.31 7.83
CA THR A 34 14.22 14.03 8.64
C THR A 34 14.87 13.11 9.68
N ALA A 35 15.92 13.61 10.35
CA ALA A 35 16.60 12.85 11.39
C ALA A 35 15.69 12.55 12.59
N ASP A 36 14.79 13.47 12.94
CA ASP A 36 13.88 13.29 14.08
C ASP A 36 12.70 12.38 13.73
N GLU A 37 12.13 12.49 12.52
CA GLU A 37 11.13 11.52 12.04
C GLU A 37 11.69 10.08 12.01
N LYS A 38 12.98 9.92 11.68
CA LYS A 38 13.64 8.60 11.74
C LYS A 38 13.72 8.03 13.15
N LYS A 39 13.98 8.88 14.15
CA LYS A 39 13.98 8.44 15.56
C LYS A 39 12.59 8.00 16.00
N LEU A 40 11.54 8.74 15.62
CA LEU A 40 10.16 8.36 15.90
C LEU A 40 9.79 7.02 15.23
N VAL A 41 10.20 6.81 13.98
CA VAL A 41 10.04 5.52 13.30
C VAL A 41 10.73 4.40 14.08
N ASP A 42 11.96 4.63 14.54
CA ASP A 42 12.73 3.64 15.31
C ASP A 42 12.05 3.32 16.65
N GLU A 43 11.54 4.32 17.35
CA GLU A 43 10.83 4.14 18.62
C GLU A 43 9.57 3.30 18.43
N VAL A 44 8.71 3.66 17.47
CA VAL A 44 7.48 2.90 17.16
C VAL A 44 7.83 1.47 16.76
N PHE A 45 8.82 1.30 15.87
CA PHE A 45 9.22 -0.01 15.38
C PHE A 45 9.77 -0.90 16.49
N ASN A 46 10.71 -0.40 17.30
CA ASN A 46 11.32 -1.18 18.38
C ASN A 46 10.30 -1.53 19.47
N ASN A 47 9.44 -0.59 19.86
CA ASN A 47 8.37 -0.84 20.83
C ASN A 47 7.41 -1.93 20.35
N ALA A 48 7.04 -1.91 19.07
CA ALA A 48 6.19 -2.94 18.49
C ALA A 48 6.91 -4.30 18.46
N LEU A 49 8.18 -4.35 18.06
CA LEU A 49 8.94 -5.60 18.01
C LEU A 49 9.22 -6.23 19.39
N ASP A 50 8.99 -5.51 20.49
CA ASP A 50 9.27 -6.04 21.81
C ASP A 50 8.42 -7.26 22.18
N VAL A 51 7.26 -7.41 21.53
CA VAL A 51 6.40 -8.58 21.69
C VAL A 51 6.90 -9.82 20.94
N LEU A 52 7.84 -9.66 19.99
CA LEU A 52 8.41 -10.76 19.22
C LEU A 52 9.57 -11.44 19.94
N SER A 53 9.69 -12.76 19.75
CA SER A 53 10.86 -13.53 20.15
C SER A 53 12.12 -13.08 19.39
N LYS A 54 13.30 -13.48 19.87
CA LYS A 54 14.58 -13.15 19.21
C LYS A 54 14.62 -13.65 17.77
N GLU A 55 14.11 -14.85 17.53
CA GLU A 55 14.02 -15.47 16.21
C GLU A 55 13.05 -14.70 15.30
N GLY A 56 11.92 -14.24 15.85
CA GLY A 56 10.95 -13.41 15.12
C GLY A 56 11.55 -12.08 14.66
N ARG A 57 12.41 -11.46 15.49
CA ARG A 57 13.09 -10.19 15.14
C ARG A 57 14.16 -10.36 14.06
N GLN A 58 14.67 -11.59 13.84
CA GLN A 58 15.67 -11.92 12.82
C GLN A 58 15.05 -12.33 11.49
N LEU A 59 13.72 -12.28 11.35
CA LEU A 59 13.07 -12.60 10.09
C LEU A 59 13.45 -11.57 9.01
N PRO A 60 13.73 -11.98 7.76
CA PRO A 60 14.18 -11.06 6.70
C PRO A 60 13.24 -9.88 6.45
N GLN A 61 11.93 -10.09 6.57
CA GLN A 61 10.91 -9.03 6.42
C GLN A 61 10.96 -7.98 7.53
N VAL A 62 11.44 -8.33 8.73
CA VAL A 62 11.67 -7.39 9.83
C VAL A 62 12.95 -6.60 9.59
N GLU A 63 14.06 -7.29 9.30
CA GLU A 63 15.36 -6.66 9.08
C GLU A 63 15.38 -5.74 7.85
N ASN A 64 14.76 -6.16 6.75
CA ASN A 64 14.70 -5.39 5.51
C ASN A 64 13.62 -4.29 5.56
N GLY A 65 12.64 -4.39 6.46
CA GLY A 65 11.55 -3.44 6.59
C GLY A 65 12.01 -2.10 7.18
N LEU A 66 12.74 -2.13 8.30
CA LEU A 66 13.15 -0.91 9.02
C LEU A 66 13.93 0.10 8.15
N PRO A 67 14.91 -0.30 7.32
CA PRO A 67 15.60 0.64 6.43
C PRO A 67 14.68 1.38 5.44
N LEU A 68 13.59 0.75 4.99
CA LEU A 68 12.59 1.40 4.14
C LEU A 68 11.71 2.35 4.95
N LEU A 69 11.20 1.90 6.09
CA LEU A 69 10.35 2.70 6.98
C LEU A 69 11.04 4.00 7.40
N ARG A 70 12.33 3.93 7.75
CA ARG A 70 13.17 5.10 8.06
C ARG A 70 13.24 6.13 6.93
N ARG A 71 13.02 5.73 5.68
CA ARG A 71 13.03 6.64 4.51
C ARG A 71 11.64 7.21 4.21
N GLY A 72 10.63 6.82 4.98
CA GLY A 72 9.24 7.20 4.79
C GLY A 72 8.54 6.37 3.70
N ILE A 73 9.05 5.18 3.40
CA ILE A 73 8.50 4.25 2.39
C ILE A 73 8.20 2.91 3.05
N ALA A 74 7.08 2.28 2.67
CA ALA A 74 6.79 0.91 3.09
C ALA A 74 6.31 0.04 1.91
N ILE A 75 6.23 -1.26 2.17
CA ILE A 75 5.57 -2.24 1.31
C ILE A 75 4.48 -2.88 2.17
N HIS A 76 3.28 -3.03 1.64
CA HIS A 76 2.15 -3.67 2.30
C HIS A 76 1.53 -4.74 1.39
N HIS A 77 1.58 -6.00 1.80
CA HIS A 77 0.91 -7.09 1.08
C HIS A 77 0.40 -8.17 2.03
N GLY A 78 -0.48 -9.05 1.52
CA GLY A 78 -1.15 -10.10 2.30
C GLY A 78 -0.20 -10.98 3.12
N GLU A 79 0.98 -11.32 2.59
CA GLU A 79 1.96 -12.20 3.25
C GLU A 79 2.83 -11.54 4.35
N LEU A 80 2.71 -10.23 4.59
CA LEU A 80 3.47 -9.61 5.68
C LEU A 80 2.97 -10.12 7.04
N LEU A 81 3.91 -10.21 8.00
CA LEU A 81 3.56 -10.46 9.39
C LEU A 81 2.50 -9.44 9.85
N PRO A 82 1.46 -9.86 10.58
CA PRO A 82 0.43 -8.95 11.10
C PRO A 82 1.01 -7.73 11.82
N ILE A 83 2.03 -7.95 12.66
CA ILE A 83 2.71 -6.87 13.39
C ILE A 83 3.36 -5.84 12.47
N LEU A 84 3.90 -6.25 11.32
CA LEU A 84 4.48 -5.32 10.35
C LEU A 84 3.40 -4.50 9.64
N LYS A 85 2.23 -5.09 9.38
CA LYS A 85 1.08 -4.38 8.82
C LYS A 85 0.61 -3.29 9.80
N GLU A 86 0.42 -3.64 11.07
CA GLU A 86 0.04 -2.69 12.13
C GLU A 86 1.04 -1.53 12.27
N ILE A 87 2.34 -1.83 12.25
CA ILE A 87 3.39 -0.79 12.28
C ILE A 87 3.25 0.15 11.08
N ILE A 88 3.03 -0.37 9.87
CA ILE A 88 2.87 0.45 8.66
C ILE A 88 1.64 1.35 8.80
N GLU A 89 0.53 0.82 9.31
CA GLU A 89 -0.70 1.58 9.54
C GLU A 89 -0.50 2.72 10.54
N ILE A 90 0.17 2.45 11.67
CA ILE A 90 0.51 3.47 12.68
C ILE A 90 1.40 4.55 12.05
N LEU A 91 2.51 4.16 11.40
CA LEU A 91 3.44 5.11 10.80
C LEU A 91 2.79 5.93 9.67
N PHE A 92 1.81 5.37 8.96
CA PHE A 92 1.03 6.10 7.96
C PHE A 92 0.09 7.12 8.61
N GLY A 93 -0.63 6.73 9.66
CA GLY A 93 -1.52 7.60 10.44
C GLY A 93 -0.79 8.79 11.07
N GLU A 94 0.43 8.56 11.57
CA GLU A 94 1.30 9.59 12.14
C GLU A 94 2.01 10.47 11.08
N GLY A 95 1.80 10.21 9.78
CA GLY A 95 2.42 10.97 8.69
C GLY A 95 3.94 10.73 8.53
N LEU A 96 4.47 9.68 9.16
CA LEU A 96 5.87 9.25 9.07
C LEU A 96 6.15 8.46 7.78
N LEU A 97 5.11 7.93 7.13
CA LEU A 97 5.19 7.39 5.77
C LEU A 97 4.70 8.42 4.76
N LYS A 98 5.57 8.80 3.81
CA LYS A 98 5.21 9.71 2.71
C LYS A 98 4.47 8.96 1.61
N GLY A 99 4.76 7.68 1.44
CA GLY A 99 3.92 6.76 0.70
C GLY A 99 4.37 5.32 0.82
N PHE A 100 3.52 4.38 0.39
CA PHE A 100 3.87 2.97 0.41
C PHE A 100 3.23 2.21 -0.76
N PHE A 101 3.83 1.07 -1.07
CA PHE A 101 3.41 0.18 -2.13
C PHE A 101 2.47 -0.88 -1.57
N ALA A 102 1.31 -1.05 -2.17
CA ALA A 102 0.30 -1.97 -1.68
C ALA A 102 -0.20 -2.91 -2.77
N THR A 103 -0.49 -4.16 -2.41
CA THR A 103 -1.29 -5.04 -3.26
C THR A 103 -2.78 -4.72 -3.14
N GLU A 104 -3.56 -5.15 -4.12
CA GLU A 104 -5.02 -4.99 -4.20
C GLU A 104 -5.78 -5.32 -2.90
N THR A 105 -5.36 -6.39 -2.21
CA THR A 105 -5.91 -6.82 -0.91
C THR A 105 -5.94 -5.73 0.15
N PHE A 106 -4.98 -4.79 0.11
CA PHE A 106 -4.95 -3.65 1.03
C PHE A 106 -6.16 -2.72 0.89
N ALA A 107 -6.72 -2.60 -0.32
CA ALA A 107 -7.86 -1.75 -0.57
C ALA A 107 -9.16 -2.29 0.04
N VAL A 108 -9.17 -3.52 0.56
CA VAL A 108 -10.30 -4.07 1.31
C VAL A 108 -10.13 -3.83 2.81
N ASP A 109 -8.90 -3.87 3.31
CA ASP A 109 -8.62 -4.02 4.74
C ASP A 109 -8.66 -2.72 5.57
N LEU A 110 -8.86 -1.53 4.97
CA LEU A 110 -8.54 -0.28 5.68
C LEU A 110 -9.58 0.83 5.71
N ASN A 111 -9.55 1.55 6.83
CA ASN A 111 -10.17 2.86 7.04
C ASN A 111 -9.12 4.00 6.99
N MET A 112 -8.02 3.81 6.23
CA MET A 112 -6.97 4.81 6.05
C MET A 112 -7.15 5.58 4.73
N PRO A 113 -7.71 6.80 4.77
CA PRO A 113 -7.80 7.63 3.57
C PRO A 113 -6.41 8.18 3.22
N ALA A 114 -6.08 8.17 1.94
CA ALA A 114 -4.82 8.69 1.42
C ALA A 114 -5.05 10.01 0.69
N ARG A 115 -4.08 10.92 0.73
CA ARG A 115 -4.19 12.16 -0.03
C ARG A 115 -4.21 11.89 -1.54
N ALA A 116 -3.39 10.94 -1.97
CA ALA A 116 -3.35 10.51 -3.36
C ALA A 116 -3.23 9.00 -3.48
N VAL A 117 -3.79 8.46 -4.56
CA VAL A 117 -3.69 7.06 -4.94
C VAL A 117 -3.07 6.98 -6.33
N LEU A 118 -2.05 6.15 -6.48
CA LEU A 118 -1.40 5.86 -7.75
C LEU A 118 -1.63 4.40 -8.12
N PHE A 119 -1.95 4.15 -9.37
CA PHE A 119 -2.12 2.82 -9.94
C PHE A 119 -1.03 2.54 -10.97
N THR A 120 -0.39 1.37 -10.89
CA THR A 120 0.54 0.90 -11.94
C THR A 120 -0.16 0.22 -13.12
N GLY A 121 -1.49 0.13 -13.08
CA GLY A 121 -2.32 -0.31 -14.20
C GLY A 121 -3.82 -0.20 -13.89
N PRO A 122 -4.70 -0.46 -14.86
CA PRO A 122 -6.12 -0.05 -14.79
C PRO A 122 -7.04 -1.00 -14.00
N ARG A 123 -6.53 -2.16 -13.56
CA ARG A 123 -7.35 -3.18 -12.89
C ARG A 123 -7.81 -2.69 -11.52
N GLU A 124 -9.08 -2.92 -11.22
CA GLU A 124 -9.79 -2.47 -10.00
C GLU A 124 -9.73 -0.96 -9.72
N TYR A 125 -9.50 -0.14 -10.76
CA TYR A 125 -9.40 1.32 -10.65
C TYR A 125 -10.55 1.93 -9.83
N ILE A 126 -11.79 1.58 -10.16
CA ILE A 126 -12.98 2.18 -9.54
C ILE A 126 -13.03 1.88 -8.03
N GLN A 127 -12.79 0.63 -7.62
CA GLN A 127 -12.92 0.24 -6.22
C GLN A 127 -11.93 0.97 -5.31
N ILE A 128 -10.75 1.26 -5.84
CA ILE A 128 -9.61 1.76 -5.07
C ILE A 128 -9.49 3.30 -5.22
N ALA A 129 -9.87 3.87 -6.37
CA ALA A 129 -9.71 5.30 -6.67
C ALA A 129 -10.46 6.19 -5.67
N PHE A 130 -11.59 5.74 -5.14
CA PHE A 130 -12.38 6.47 -4.14
C PHE A 130 -11.70 6.59 -2.77
N ARG A 131 -10.59 5.88 -2.53
CA ARG A 131 -9.79 6.02 -1.30
C ARG A 131 -8.89 7.26 -1.30
N ALA A 132 -8.81 7.98 -2.43
CA ALA A 132 -8.08 9.24 -2.52
C ALA A 132 -8.91 10.42 -1.96
N GLY A 133 -8.27 11.26 -1.17
CA GLY A 133 -8.85 12.39 -0.47
C GLY A 133 -9.23 12.04 0.97
N ARG A 134 -8.69 12.80 1.93
CA ARG A 134 -9.02 12.66 3.35
C ARG A 134 -10.11 13.66 3.72
N GLN A 135 -11.25 13.16 4.18
CA GLN A 135 -12.38 13.99 4.58
C GLN A 135 -11.97 15.00 5.66
N GLY A 136 -12.21 16.29 5.38
CA GLY A 136 -11.87 17.38 6.30
C GLY A 136 -10.40 17.80 6.32
N LEU A 137 -9.51 17.13 5.57
CA LEU A 137 -8.08 17.48 5.49
C LEU A 137 -7.64 17.89 4.08
N ASP A 138 -8.21 17.29 3.03
CA ASP A 138 -7.85 17.59 1.65
C ASP A 138 -9.02 18.20 0.88
N ASP A 139 -8.79 19.27 0.13
CA ASP A 139 -9.80 19.89 -0.75
C ASP A 139 -10.25 18.93 -1.87
N LYS A 140 -9.32 18.09 -2.35
CA LYS A 140 -9.52 17.15 -3.45
C LYS A 140 -8.63 15.92 -3.26
N GLY A 141 -9.18 14.73 -3.55
CA GLY A 141 -8.41 13.51 -3.73
C GLY A 141 -7.71 13.50 -5.10
N ILE A 142 -6.48 13.00 -5.14
CA ILE A 142 -5.71 12.89 -6.39
C ILE A 142 -5.60 11.42 -6.76
N VAL A 143 -6.01 11.08 -7.98
CA VAL A 143 -5.86 9.73 -8.53
C VAL A 143 -4.97 9.79 -9.76
N ILE A 144 -3.91 8.99 -9.79
CA ILE A 144 -2.97 8.89 -10.90
C ILE A 144 -3.00 7.45 -11.43
N LEU A 145 -3.33 7.28 -12.70
CA LEU A 145 -3.25 5.98 -13.37
C LEU A 145 -2.05 5.99 -14.33
N MET A 146 -1.06 5.14 -14.06
CA MET A 146 0.01 4.87 -15.00
C MET A 146 -0.49 3.86 -16.04
N ILE A 147 -0.26 4.17 -17.31
CA ILE A 147 -0.59 3.26 -18.40
C ILE A 147 0.62 3.13 -19.30
N ASP A 148 1.03 1.88 -19.53
CA ASP A 148 2.08 1.56 -20.48
C ASP A 148 1.51 1.59 -21.90
N GLY A 149 2.00 2.52 -22.72
CA GLY A 149 1.63 2.63 -24.13
C GLY A 149 0.47 3.60 -24.43
N LYS A 150 0.06 3.64 -25.69
CA LYS A 150 -0.98 4.57 -26.16
C LYS A 150 -2.36 3.98 -25.88
N VAL A 151 -3.17 4.71 -25.13
CA VAL A 151 -4.59 4.39 -24.89
C VAL A 151 -5.47 5.32 -25.71
N SER A 152 -6.49 4.76 -26.36
CA SER A 152 -7.47 5.57 -27.07
C SER A 152 -8.36 6.33 -26.07
N PRO A 153 -8.87 7.52 -26.41
CA PRO A 153 -9.78 8.25 -25.52
C PRO A 153 -11.03 7.46 -25.10
N ALA A 154 -11.49 6.51 -25.93
CA ALA A 154 -12.61 5.64 -25.59
C ALA A 154 -12.25 4.68 -24.45
N VAL A 155 -11.14 3.95 -24.58
CA VAL A 155 -10.66 3.02 -23.55
C VAL A 155 -10.34 3.76 -22.24
N GLY A 156 -9.73 4.96 -22.33
CA GLY A 156 -9.48 5.79 -21.16
C GLY A 156 -10.76 6.21 -20.43
N ARG A 157 -11.82 6.56 -21.18
CA ARG A 157 -13.14 6.83 -20.59
C ARG A 157 -13.74 5.60 -19.95
N ASP A 158 -13.66 4.43 -20.57
CA ASP A 158 -14.22 3.20 -20.01
C ASP A 158 -13.53 2.78 -18.72
N ILE A 159 -12.22 3.03 -18.57
CA ILE A 159 -11.50 2.75 -17.32
C ILE A 159 -11.95 3.70 -16.20
N VAL A 160 -12.08 5.00 -16.50
CA VAL A 160 -12.33 6.04 -15.46
C VAL A 160 -13.82 6.20 -15.14
N GLN A 161 -14.68 6.09 -16.16
CA GLN A 161 -16.13 6.31 -16.09
C GLN A 161 -16.93 5.00 -16.27
N GLY A 162 -16.24 3.86 -16.38
CA GLY A 162 -16.87 2.55 -16.45
C GLY A 162 -17.78 2.29 -15.27
N LYS A 163 -18.67 1.32 -15.43
CA LYS A 163 -19.48 0.82 -14.31
C LYS A 163 -18.64 -0.19 -13.56
N ALA A 164 -18.81 -0.24 -12.24
CA ALA A 164 -18.28 -1.34 -11.45
C ALA A 164 -18.81 -2.67 -12.02
N ASP A 165 -17.96 -3.70 -12.01
CA ASP A 165 -18.35 -5.03 -12.47
C ASP A 165 -19.56 -5.54 -11.66
N PRO A 166 -20.54 -6.18 -12.31
CA PRO A 166 -21.68 -6.74 -11.61
C PRO A 166 -21.21 -7.85 -10.65
N ILE A 167 -21.74 -7.85 -9.43
CA ILE A 167 -21.51 -8.93 -8.47
C ILE A 167 -22.27 -10.16 -8.96
N ASN A 168 -21.54 -11.11 -9.53
CA ASN A 168 -22.09 -12.39 -9.98
C ASN A 168 -21.95 -13.44 -8.87
N LEU A 169 -23.01 -14.19 -8.60
CA LEU A 169 -22.99 -15.28 -7.62
C LEU A 169 -22.10 -16.43 -8.10
N ALA A 170 -21.00 -16.70 -7.40
CA ALA A 170 -20.07 -17.80 -7.67
C ALA A 170 -20.34 -19.05 -6.79
N PHE A 171 -21.61 -19.35 -6.52
CA PHE A 171 -21.98 -20.46 -5.64
C PHE A 171 -21.78 -21.81 -6.33
N HIS A 172 -20.96 -22.67 -5.71
CA HIS A 172 -20.77 -24.06 -6.11
C HIS A 172 -20.72 -24.96 -4.88
N LEU A 173 -21.33 -26.15 -4.97
CA LEU A 173 -21.28 -27.18 -3.93
C LEU A 173 -19.99 -28.01 -4.11
N THR A 174 -19.15 -28.08 -3.08
CA THR A 174 -17.97 -28.94 -3.05
C THR A 174 -18.10 -29.97 -1.92
N TYR A 175 -17.77 -31.23 -2.20
CA TYR A 175 -17.65 -32.25 -1.15
C TYR A 175 -16.34 -32.03 -0.39
N ASN A 176 -16.44 -31.92 0.94
CA ASN A 176 -15.27 -31.88 1.82
C ASN A 176 -14.78 -33.33 2.00
N GLN A 177 -13.85 -33.80 1.16
CA GLN A 177 -13.26 -35.13 1.34
C GLN A 177 -12.29 -35.09 2.53
N PRO A 178 -12.50 -35.90 3.59
CA PRO A 178 -11.49 -36.04 4.64
C PRO A 178 -10.21 -36.63 4.04
N PRO A 179 -9.03 -36.26 4.55
CA PRO A 179 -7.76 -36.80 4.06
C PRO A 179 -7.79 -38.33 4.14
N SER A 180 -7.49 -39.01 3.03
CA SER A 180 -7.28 -40.45 3.02
C SER A 180 -6.09 -40.77 3.91
N SER A 181 -6.35 -41.56 4.95
CA SER A 181 -5.38 -42.13 5.89
C SER A 181 -4.28 -42.93 5.20
#